data_AF-A0A437AAF5-F1
#
_entry.id   AF-A0A437AAF5-F1
#
_cell.length_a   1.000
_cell.length_b   1.000
_cell.length_c   1.000
_cell.angle_alpha   90.00
_cell.angle_beta   90.00
_cell.angle_gamma   90.00
#
_symmetry.space_group_name_H-M   'P 1'
#
loop_
_entity.id
_entity.type
_entity.pdbx_description
1 polymer ?
#
loop_
_entity_poly.entity_id
_entity_poly.type
_entity_poly.pdbx_seq_one_letter_code
_entity_poly.pdbx_strand_id
1 'polypeptide(L)'
;MVRETKLYETLGVAPTATAEEIKKAYRKGALKFHPDKNKDDENAAEKFKDLGQAYEILSEPDKRKVYDQYGLDFILRGGGASPANDESKPDETTKPKDHPQAPSGAPKFRRHNTDGYGYSGGIPPHGTPSRTYTYSNSRGGVSGYPGFDEFKVFNTFMASYGDDSYGGGPPPMYGAIPGMHGMPGSPMPREHLSEGNSPYVKSRYREERDSRRERERERYREKEERERDRDRDRYVSDTVNGRSIERDSYRDSHRDSHRDRDSKHGKSNGKGNVSVVERKLPISLEEIFKGVQKKLLIKRKAFDADQKMITEEKILDIAVRAGMKAGSKFKFTGVGDEVSDGGMQDLHIILEEKPHEKFTRDGDDLITTIDITLKEALTGWSSHVVNIEGYSVPVSHAGPTSPNWTTTFPDQGMPKAKSKDRGNLIVKVNIKFPTSLSAEQREKLKEIL
;
A
#
# COMPACT_ATOMS: atom_id res chain seq x y z
N MET A 1 -28.95 -12.51 -25.28
CA MET A 1 -29.58 -12.81 -23.98
C MET A 1 -28.46 -12.99 -22.97
N VAL A 2 -28.68 -12.58 -21.72
CA VAL A 2 -27.69 -12.70 -20.64
C VAL A 2 -27.72 -14.14 -20.10
N ARG A 3 -26.55 -14.72 -19.84
CA ARG A 3 -26.44 -16.11 -19.37
C ARG A 3 -26.96 -16.32 -17.94
N GLU A 4 -26.81 -15.32 -17.06
CA GLU A 4 -27.29 -15.34 -15.67
C GLU A 4 -27.86 -13.97 -15.25
N THR A 5 -28.97 -13.95 -14.52
CA THR A 5 -29.64 -12.71 -14.05
C THR A 5 -29.37 -12.36 -12.58
N LYS A 6 -28.64 -13.21 -11.86
CA LYS A 6 -28.49 -13.15 -10.39
C LYS A 6 -27.95 -11.81 -9.87
N LEU A 7 -26.93 -11.23 -10.51
CA LEU A 7 -26.38 -9.94 -10.05
C LEU A 7 -27.34 -8.76 -10.33
N TYR A 8 -28.11 -8.84 -11.41
CA TYR A 8 -29.13 -7.85 -11.74
C TYR A 8 -30.31 -7.92 -10.77
N GLU A 9 -30.73 -9.12 -10.37
CA GLU A 9 -31.74 -9.35 -9.33
C GLU A 9 -31.31 -8.82 -7.97
N THR A 10 -30.05 -9.00 -7.58
CA THR A 10 -29.48 -8.46 -6.33
C THR A 10 -29.56 -6.92 -6.28
N LEU A 11 -29.29 -6.24 -7.40
CA LEU A 11 -29.45 -4.78 -7.50
C LEU A 11 -30.90 -4.35 -7.73
N GLY A 12 -31.80 -5.28 -8.10
CA GLY A 12 -33.18 -4.98 -8.44
C GLY A 12 -33.35 -4.22 -9.75
N VAL A 13 -32.50 -4.50 -10.75
CA VAL A 13 -32.52 -3.87 -12.08
C VAL A 13 -32.68 -4.91 -13.19
N ALA A 14 -33.12 -4.48 -14.37
CA ALA A 14 -33.21 -5.36 -15.53
C ALA A 14 -31.82 -5.67 -16.13
N PRO A 15 -31.61 -6.80 -16.82
CA PRO A 15 -30.35 -7.10 -17.52
C PRO A 15 -29.98 -6.06 -18.60
N THR A 16 -30.99 -5.34 -19.11
CA THR A 16 -30.85 -4.23 -20.06
C THR A 16 -30.57 -2.88 -19.40
N ALA A 17 -30.42 -2.83 -18.07
CA ALA A 17 -30.23 -1.57 -17.34
C ALA A 17 -28.97 -0.84 -17.77
N THR A 18 -29.04 0.47 -17.85
CA THR A 18 -27.91 1.34 -18.14
C THR A 18 -26.94 1.41 -16.96
N ALA A 19 -25.71 1.88 -17.20
CA ALA A 19 -24.71 2.05 -16.14
C ALA A 19 -25.21 3.00 -15.03
N GLU A 20 -25.98 4.04 -15.39
CA GLU A 20 -26.57 4.98 -14.43
C GLU A 20 -27.63 4.33 -13.55
N GLU A 21 -28.46 3.45 -14.11
CA GLU A 21 -29.49 2.72 -13.36
C GLU A 21 -28.87 1.75 -12.36
N ILE A 22 -27.80 1.04 -12.77
CA ILE A 22 -27.00 0.16 -11.91
C ILE A 22 -26.38 0.97 -10.76
N LYS A 23 -25.81 2.13 -11.08
CA LYS A 23 -25.21 3.05 -10.10
C LYS A 23 -26.22 3.57 -9.09
N LYS A 24 -27.40 3.98 -9.57
CA LYS A 24 -28.51 4.47 -8.73
C LYS A 24 -29.10 3.37 -7.85
N ALA A 25 -29.24 2.16 -8.37
CA ALA A 25 -29.74 1.01 -7.63
C ALA A 25 -28.79 0.60 -6.50
N TYR A 26 -27.48 0.51 -6.78
CA TYR A 26 -26.46 0.24 -5.77
C TYR A 26 -26.47 1.29 -4.66
N ARG A 27 -26.51 2.59 -5.01
CA ARG A 27 -26.58 3.67 -4.00
C ARG A 27 -27.76 3.50 -3.05
N LYS A 28 -28.94 3.24 -3.61
CA LYS A 28 -30.18 3.08 -2.84
C LYS A 28 -30.09 1.86 -1.92
N GLY A 29 -29.56 0.74 -2.41
CA GLY A 29 -29.35 -0.48 -1.64
C GLY A 29 -28.31 -0.29 -0.53
N ALA A 30 -27.13 0.25 -0.89
CA ALA A 30 -26.00 0.41 0.03
C ALA A 30 -26.31 1.37 1.18
N LEU A 31 -27.04 2.47 0.94
CA LEU A 31 -27.50 3.36 2.00
C LEU A 31 -28.59 2.75 2.89
N LYS A 32 -29.40 1.84 2.35
CA LYS A 32 -30.48 1.16 3.08
C LYS A 32 -29.93 0.07 3.99
N PHE A 33 -28.97 -0.71 3.51
CA PHE A 33 -28.40 -1.85 4.22
C PHE A 33 -27.05 -1.55 4.87
N HIS A 34 -26.63 -0.28 4.93
CA HIS A 34 -25.35 0.11 5.53
C HIS A 34 -25.24 -0.39 6.99
N PRO A 35 -24.11 -1.00 7.39
CA PRO A 35 -23.94 -1.56 8.74
C PRO A 35 -24.05 -0.55 9.88
N ASP A 36 -23.70 0.72 9.65
CA ASP A 36 -23.88 1.77 10.67
C ASP A 36 -25.36 2.05 11.00
N LYS A 37 -26.27 1.82 10.05
CA LYS A 37 -27.72 1.99 10.25
C LYS A 37 -28.44 0.70 10.68
N ASN A 38 -27.79 -0.45 10.49
CA ASN A 38 -28.35 -1.78 10.73
C ASN A 38 -27.37 -2.64 11.52
N LYS A 39 -26.91 -2.16 12.68
CA LYS A 39 -25.82 -2.75 13.47
C LYS A 39 -26.10 -4.18 13.97
N ASP A 40 -27.38 -4.51 14.16
CA ASP A 40 -27.83 -5.77 14.75
C ASP A 40 -28.57 -6.69 13.77
N ASP A 41 -28.66 -6.33 12.47
CA ASP A 41 -29.34 -7.16 11.46
C ASP A 41 -28.32 -7.86 10.54
N GLU A 42 -28.08 -9.14 10.81
CA GLU A 42 -27.21 -9.99 10.00
C GLU A 42 -27.67 -10.07 8.53
N ASN A 43 -28.99 -10.01 8.27
CA ASN A 43 -29.51 -10.03 6.90
C ASN A 43 -29.21 -8.73 6.15
N ALA A 44 -29.10 -7.60 6.86
CA ALA A 44 -28.70 -6.33 6.26
C ALA A 44 -27.21 -6.34 5.91
N ALA A 45 -26.38 -6.90 6.79
CA ALA A 45 -24.95 -7.07 6.53
C ALA A 45 -24.70 -7.98 5.30
N GLU A 46 -25.43 -9.10 5.18
CA GLU A 46 -25.36 -9.97 4.00
C GLU A 46 -25.82 -9.27 2.73
N LYS A 47 -26.95 -8.55 2.77
CA LYS A 47 -27.43 -7.78 1.61
C LYS A 47 -26.47 -6.67 1.19
N PHE A 48 -25.81 -6.02 2.14
CA PHE A 48 -24.79 -5.01 1.83
C PHE A 48 -23.60 -5.63 1.09
N LYS A 49 -23.19 -6.84 1.50
CA LYS A 49 -22.15 -7.62 0.80
C LYS A 49 -22.55 -7.99 -0.61
N ASP A 50 -23.74 -8.57 -0.76
CA ASP A 50 -24.26 -8.98 -2.07
C ASP A 50 -24.38 -7.78 -3.03
N LEU A 51 -24.85 -6.63 -2.54
CA LEU A 51 -24.94 -5.39 -3.31
C LEU A 51 -23.57 -4.88 -3.77
N GLY A 52 -22.57 -4.93 -2.89
CA GLY A 52 -21.19 -4.54 -3.23
C GLY A 52 -20.63 -5.40 -4.36
N GLN A 53 -20.77 -6.72 -4.25
CA GLN A 53 -20.25 -7.66 -5.26
C GLN A 53 -20.94 -7.48 -6.61
N ALA A 54 -22.26 -7.29 -6.60
CA ALA A 54 -23.02 -7.06 -7.81
C ALA A 54 -22.60 -5.75 -8.50
N TYR A 55 -22.39 -4.68 -7.73
CA TYR A 55 -21.94 -3.41 -8.29
C TYR A 55 -20.52 -3.50 -8.86
N GLU A 56 -19.57 -4.12 -8.16
CA GLU A 56 -18.18 -4.27 -8.62
C GLU A 56 -18.03 -4.95 -9.99
N ILE A 57 -18.94 -5.89 -10.29
CA ILE A 57 -18.95 -6.61 -11.57
C ILE A 57 -19.77 -5.85 -12.63
N LEU A 58 -20.93 -5.31 -12.26
CA LEU A 58 -21.85 -4.68 -13.21
C LEU A 58 -21.51 -3.21 -13.52
N SER A 59 -20.72 -2.53 -12.69
CA SER A 59 -20.28 -1.14 -12.92
C SER A 59 -19.21 -1.04 -14.00
N GLU A 60 -18.38 -2.07 -14.16
CA GLU A 60 -17.29 -2.11 -15.13
C GLU A 60 -17.77 -2.71 -16.46
N PRO A 61 -17.70 -1.97 -17.59
CA PRO A 61 -18.22 -2.43 -18.88
C PRO A 61 -17.64 -3.79 -19.33
N ASP A 62 -16.37 -4.04 -19.08
CA ASP A 62 -15.71 -5.27 -19.52
C ASP A 62 -16.03 -6.46 -18.60
N LYS A 63 -16.12 -6.25 -17.28
CA LYS A 63 -16.56 -7.30 -16.35
C LYS A 63 -18.03 -7.66 -16.56
N ARG A 64 -18.87 -6.66 -16.85
CA ARG A 64 -20.28 -6.86 -17.21
C ARG A 64 -20.43 -7.70 -18.47
N LYS A 65 -19.66 -7.40 -19.53
CA LYS A 65 -19.67 -8.22 -20.76
C LYS A 65 -19.29 -9.68 -20.49
N VAL A 66 -18.24 -9.90 -19.69
CA VAL A 66 -17.80 -11.25 -19.32
C VAL A 66 -18.87 -11.98 -18.50
N TYR A 67 -19.51 -11.27 -17.56
CA TYR A 67 -20.62 -11.82 -16.77
C TYR A 67 -21.80 -12.20 -17.67
N ASP A 68 -22.17 -11.32 -18.59
CA ASP A 68 -23.30 -11.53 -19.50
C ASP A 68 -23.08 -12.72 -20.44
N GLN A 69 -21.83 -12.96 -20.84
CA GLN A 69 -21.43 -14.04 -21.74
C GLN A 69 -21.18 -15.38 -21.02
N TYR A 70 -20.55 -15.36 -19.84
CA TYR A 70 -20.00 -16.57 -19.21
C TYR A 70 -20.55 -16.89 -17.82
N GLY A 71 -21.28 -15.97 -17.19
CA GLY A 71 -21.86 -16.14 -15.86
C GLY A 71 -20.87 -15.93 -14.72
N LEU A 72 -21.35 -16.03 -13.47
CA LEU A 72 -20.58 -15.71 -12.27
C LEU A 72 -19.40 -16.68 -12.03
N ASP A 73 -19.57 -17.96 -12.38
CA ASP A 73 -18.56 -19.02 -12.16
C ASP A 73 -17.27 -18.75 -12.94
N PHE A 74 -17.38 -18.17 -14.13
CA PHE A 74 -16.22 -17.86 -14.96
C PHE A 74 -15.35 -16.75 -14.35
N ILE A 75 -15.99 -15.71 -13.82
CA ILE A 75 -15.27 -14.61 -13.17
C ILE A 75 -14.62 -15.13 -11.87
N LEU A 76 -15.27 -16.03 -11.12
CA LEU A 76 -14.77 -16.59 -9.84
C LEU A 76 -13.53 -17.48 -10.01
N ARG A 77 -13.37 -18.13 -11.17
CA ARG A 77 -12.22 -18.99 -11.47
C ARG A 77 -10.96 -18.25 -11.90
N GLY A 78 -10.96 -16.91 -11.86
CA GLY A 78 -9.76 -16.10 -12.07
C GLY A 78 -9.46 -15.73 -13.54
N GLY A 79 -10.47 -15.73 -14.42
CA GLY A 79 -10.37 -15.09 -15.74
C GLY A 79 -9.31 -15.66 -16.70
N GLY A 80 -8.96 -16.95 -16.58
CA GLY A 80 -8.09 -17.62 -17.55
C GLY A 80 -8.83 -17.94 -18.85
N ALA A 81 -8.18 -17.64 -19.98
CA ALA A 81 -8.48 -17.97 -21.39
C ALA A 81 -9.96 -18.23 -21.76
N SER A 82 -10.51 -17.39 -22.65
CA SER A 82 -11.78 -17.68 -23.35
C SER A 82 -11.81 -19.14 -23.81
N PRO A 83 -12.83 -19.94 -23.44
CA PRO A 83 -13.06 -21.18 -24.14
C PRO A 83 -13.39 -20.79 -25.58
N ALA A 84 -12.51 -21.16 -26.51
CA ALA A 84 -12.82 -21.17 -27.92
C ALA A 84 -14.12 -21.97 -28.08
N ASN A 85 -15.04 -21.42 -28.86
CA ASN A 85 -16.32 -22.03 -29.19
C ASN A 85 -16.11 -23.49 -29.62
N ASP A 86 -16.48 -24.44 -28.76
CA ASP A 86 -16.69 -25.83 -29.15
C ASP A 86 -18.18 -26.11 -29.12
N GLU A 87 -18.84 -25.61 -30.17
CA GLU A 87 -20.14 -26.13 -30.61
C GLU A 87 -19.90 -27.52 -31.22
N SER A 88 -19.81 -28.55 -30.38
CA SER A 88 -20.08 -29.92 -30.83
C SER A 88 -20.46 -30.83 -29.67
N LYS A 89 -21.71 -30.71 -29.21
CA LYS A 89 -22.36 -31.83 -28.52
C LYS A 89 -23.17 -32.60 -29.56
N PRO A 90 -22.84 -33.86 -29.88
CA PRO A 90 -23.84 -34.80 -30.31
C PRO A 90 -24.29 -35.67 -29.14
N ASP A 91 -25.57 -35.94 -29.26
CA ASP A 91 -26.49 -36.61 -28.37
C ASP A 91 -26.08 -38.05 -28.00
N GLU A 92 -26.58 -38.46 -26.84
CA GLU A 92 -26.50 -39.80 -26.30
C GLU A 92 -27.48 -40.69 -27.05
N THR A 93 -27.03 -41.67 -27.83
CA THR A 93 -27.71 -42.99 -27.98
C THR A 93 -26.95 -43.96 -28.91
N THR A 94 -27.06 -45.25 -28.55
CA THR A 94 -26.74 -46.48 -29.32
C THR A 94 -25.26 -46.91 -29.52
N LYS A 95 -24.86 -47.91 -28.72
CA LYS A 95 -24.01 -49.06 -29.13
C LYS A 95 -24.55 -49.70 -30.43
N PRO A 96 -23.75 -50.38 -31.30
CA PRO A 96 -22.91 -51.52 -30.88
C PRO A 96 -21.60 -51.84 -31.66
N LYS A 97 -20.84 -52.73 -31.01
CA LYS A 97 -19.84 -53.76 -31.41
C LYS A 97 -19.51 -53.95 -32.91
N ASP A 98 -18.22 -54.08 -33.24
CA ASP A 98 -17.57 -55.35 -33.66
C ASP A 98 -16.05 -55.21 -33.94
N HIS A 99 -15.33 -56.31 -33.70
CA HIS A 99 -13.87 -56.60 -33.74
C HIS A 99 -13.27 -56.66 -35.19
N PRO A 100 -12.00 -57.09 -35.46
CA PRO A 100 -10.66 -56.80 -34.89
C PRO A 100 -9.54 -56.69 -35.99
N GLN A 101 -8.26 -56.71 -35.53
CA GLN A 101 -7.07 -57.34 -36.15
C GLN A 101 -5.93 -56.42 -36.70
N ALA A 102 -4.77 -56.52 -36.03
CA ALA A 102 -3.41 -56.16 -36.48
C ALA A 102 -2.90 -57.17 -37.56
N PRO A 103 -1.61 -57.26 -38.00
CA PRO A 103 -0.35 -56.63 -37.57
C PRO A 103 0.58 -56.17 -38.74
N SER A 104 1.71 -55.49 -38.55
CA SER A 104 3.04 -56.06 -38.31
C SER A 104 4.11 -55.16 -38.96
N GLY A 105 5.34 -55.13 -38.42
CA GLY A 105 6.53 -54.68 -39.17
C GLY A 105 7.49 -53.73 -38.45
N ALA A 106 8.38 -54.27 -37.61
CA ALA A 106 9.64 -53.64 -37.22
C ALA A 106 10.79 -54.14 -38.12
N PRO A 107 11.98 -53.49 -38.18
CA PRO A 107 13.07 -53.84 -37.23
C PRO A 107 13.91 -52.62 -36.79
N LYS A 108 14.21 -52.41 -35.49
CA LYS A 108 15.34 -52.93 -34.69
C LYS A 108 16.77 -52.62 -35.20
N PHE A 109 17.43 -51.67 -34.53
CA PHE A 109 18.84 -51.77 -34.15
C PHE A 109 18.98 -51.53 -32.64
N ARG A 110 19.80 -52.36 -31.99
CA ARG A 110 20.07 -52.42 -30.54
C ARG A 110 21.57 -52.59 -30.34
N ARG A 111 22.06 -52.05 -29.21
CA ARG A 111 23.26 -52.38 -28.39
C ARG A 111 24.21 -51.18 -28.26
N HIS A 112 24.79 -50.83 -27.12
CA HIS A 112 24.84 -51.34 -25.72
C HIS A 112 25.41 -50.16 -24.87
N ASN A 113 24.88 -49.76 -23.71
CA ASN A 113 24.73 -50.38 -22.38
C ASN A 113 26.01 -50.43 -21.53
N THR A 114 26.07 -49.59 -20.48
CA THR A 114 26.78 -49.77 -19.19
C THR A 114 26.45 -48.53 -18.31
N ASP A 115 26.24 -48.54 -17.00
CA ASP A 115 25.48 -49.35 -16.04
C ASP A 115 25.21 -48.40 -14.85
N GLY A 116 24.07 -48.53 -14.15
CA GLY A 116 23.80 -47.72 -12.96
C GLY A 116 22.38 -47.79 -12.38
N TYR A 117 22.05 -48.95 -11.78
CA TYR A 117 21.06 -49.21 -10.71
C TYR A 117 19.64 -48.62 -10.80
N GLY A 118 18.68 -49.52 -11.04
CA GLY A 118 17.25 -49.27 -10.92
C GLY A 118 16.68 -49.54 -9.53
N TYR A 119 15.61 -48.82 -9.21
CA TYR A 119 14.50 -49.34 -8.41
C TYR A 119 13.20 -48.85 -9.05
N SER A 120 12.39 -49.80 -9.50
CA SER A 120 11.10 -49.61 -10.15
C SER A 120 9.96 -49.85 -9.17
N GLY A 121 8.99 -48.95 -9.17
CA GLY A 121 7.65 -49.12 -8.59
C GLY A 121 6.93 -47.79 -8.76
N GLY A 122 6.16 -47.59 -9.82
CA GLY A 122 4.83 -48.19 -9.96
C GLY A 122 3.82 -47.17 -9.46
N ILE A 123 3.29 -46.34 -10.36
CA ILE A 123 2.21 -45.40 -10.10
C ILE A 123 0.89 -46.13 -10.38
N PRO A 124 0.05 -46.43 -9.37
CA PRO A 124 -1.36 -46.72 -9.59
C PRO A 124 -2.23 -45.46 -9.42
N PRO A 125 -3.36 -45.38 -10.14
CA PRO A 125 -4.31 -44.28 -10.11
C PRO A 125 -5.42 -44.52 -9.08
N HIS A 126 -5.54 -43.66 -8.08
CA HIS A 126 -6.70 -43.47 -7.18
C HIS A 126 -6.51 -42.07 -6.55
N GLY A 127 -7.40 -41.08 -6.60
CA GLY A 127 -8.85 -41.12 -6.54
C GLY A 127 -9.31 -40.77 -5.12
N THR A 128 -9.26 -39.50 -4.72
CA THR A 128 -10.12 -38.85 -3.68
C THR A 128 -9.90 -37.32 -3.67
N PRO A 129 -10.88 -36.52 -3.25
CA PRO A 129 -12.23 -36.42 -3.77
C PRO A 129 -12.41 -35.11 -4.57
N SER A 130 -13.25 -35.15 -5.61
CA SER A 130 -13.89 -33.94 -6.11
C SER A 130 -14.49 -33.18 -4.93
N ARG A 131 -14.02 -31.95 -4.68
CA ARG A 131 -14.82 -30.96 -3.96
C ARG A 131 -16.02 -30.65 -4.84
N THR A 132 -17.06 -31.48 -4.72
CA THR A 132 -18.41 -31.10 -5.09
C THR A 132 -18.75 -29.86 -4.29
N TYR A 133 -18.71 -28.68 -4.92
CA TYR A 133 -19.47 -27.54 -4.44
C TYR A 133 -20.93 -27.83 -4.76
N THR A 134 -21.56 -28.61 -3.90
CA THR A 134 -23.01 -28.69 -3.81
C THR A 134 -23.50 -27.34 -3.31
N TYR A 135 -24.22 -26.63 -4.19
CA TYR A 135 -25.02 -25.47 -3.84
C TYR A 135 -26.21 -25.96 -3.02
N SER A 136 -26.18 -25.80 -1.70
CA SER A 136 -27.37 -26.04 -0.89
C SER A 136 -28.35 -24.89 -1.14
N ASN A 137 -29.46 -25.22 -1.78
CA ASN A 137 -30.58 -24.32 -2.00
C ASN A 137 -31.32 -24.11 -0.67
N SER A 138 -30.83 -23.19 0.15
CA SER A 138 -31.53 -22.70 1.35
C SER A 138 -30.99 -21.33 1.73
N ARG A 139 -31.74 -20.28 1.35
CA ARG A 139 -31.69 -18.89 1.87
C ARG A 139 -30.30 -18.28 2.17
N GLY A 140 -29.86 -17.36 1.30
CA GLY A 140 -29.04 -16.20 1.69
C GLY A 140 -27.55 -16.23 1.28
N GLY A 141 -27.10 -15.20 0.55
CA GLY A 141 -25.69 -14.81 0.42
C GLY A 141 -24.88 -15.42 -0.73
N VAL A 142 -24.36 -14.58 -1.63
CA VAL A 142 -23.33 -14.96 -2.61
C VAL A 142 -21.96 -14.90 -1.92
N SER A 143 -21.35 -16.06 -1.68
CA SER A 143 -20.01 -16.15 -1.08
C SER A 143 -18.97 -15.48 -1.98
N GLY A 144 -18.30 -14.47 -1.45
CA GLY A 144 -17.51 -13.48 -2.19
C GLY A 144 -16.17 -13.92 -2.76
N TYR A 145 -15.66 -13.06 -3.64
CA TYR A 145 -14.33 -13.14 -4.26
C TYR A 145 -13.22 -13.00 -3.22
N PRO A 146 -12.10 -13.75 -3.33
CA PRO A 146 -10.92 -13.54 -2.49
C PRO A 146 -10.40 -12.11 -2.64
N GLY A 147 -10.35 -11.34 -1.55
CA GLY A 147 -9.83 -9.96 -1.52
C GLY A 147 -10.86 -8.86 -1.83
N PHE A 148 -12.14 -9.18 -1.88
CA PHE A 148 -13.22 -8.21 -2.01
C PHE A 148 -13.48 -7.49 -0.67
N ASP A 149 -13.55 -6.16 -0.69
CA ASP A 149 -13.91 -5.31 0.46
C ASP A 149 -15.10 -4.44 0.09
N GLU A 150 -16.27 -4.80 0.61
CA GLU A 150 -17.55 -4.13 0.39
C GLU A 150 -17.51 -2.64 0.77
N PHE A 151 -16.82 -2.32 1.86
CA PHE A 151 -16.75 -0.97 2.39
C PHE A 151 -15.80 -0.11 1.55
N LYS A 152 -14.75 -0.72 0.98
CA LYS A 152 -13.90 -0.04 -0.01
C LYS A 152 -14.70 0.34 -1.26
N VAL A 153 -15.55 -0.55 -1.76
CA VAL A 153 -16.44 -0.24 -2.89
C VAL A 153 -17.38 0.90 -2.53
N PHE A 154 -18.04 0.84 -1.36
CA PHE A 154 -18.94 1.90 -0.90
C PHE A 154 -18.23 3.24 -0.68
N ASN A 155 -17.06 3.26 -0.04
CA ASN A 155 -16.32 4.48 0.22
C ASN A 155 -15.78 5.11 -1.07
N THR A 156 -15.26 4.29 -2.00
CA THR A 156 -14.82 4.74 -3.32
C THR A 156 -15.99 5.30 -4.12
N PHE A 157 -17.13 4.61 -4.07
CA PHE A 157 -18.38 5.06 -4.69
C PHE A 157 -18.82 6.42 -4.13
N MET A 158 -18.94 6.56 -2.81
CA MET A 158 -19.38 7.81 -2.18
C MET A 158 -18.37 8.96 -2.38
N ALA A 159 -17.08 8.67 -2.42
CA ALA A 159 -16.04 9.65 -2.76
C ALA A 159 -16.17 10.17 -4.20
N SER A 160 -16.52 9.29 -5.16
CA SER A 160 -16.76 9.68 -6.56
C SER A 160 -18.01 10.55 -6.77
N TYR A 161 -18.87 10.68 -5.76
CA TYR A 161 -20.07 11.53 -5.78
C TYR A 161 -19.89 12.85 -5.03
N GLY A 162 -18.71 13.09 -4.44
CA GLY A 162 -18.47 14.23 -3.55
C GLY A 162 -18.32 15.59 -4.24
N ASP A 163 -18.42 15.68 -5.58
CA ASP A 163 -18.03 16.89 -6.33
C ASP A 163 -19.06 17.44 -7.34
N ASP A 164 -20.32 16.98 -7.31
CA ASP A 164 -21.37 17.49 -8.20
C ASP A 164 -22.74 17.67 -7.48
N SER A 165 -22.83 18.66 -6.60
CA SER A 165 -24.04 19.49 -6.40
C SER A 165 -23.95 20.37 -5.16
N TYR A 166 -24.11 21.67 -5.39
CA TYR A 166 -24.74 22.67 -4.52
C TYR A 166 -24.85 22.38 -3.02
N GLY A 167 -24.28 23.30 -2.24
CA GLY A 167 -24.51 23.42 -0.80
C GLY A 167 -26.00 23.37 -0.46
N GLY A 168 -26.31 22.50 0.50
CA GLY A 168 -27.65 22.28 1.02
C GLY A 168 -27.60 21.08 1.95
N GLY A 169 -27.30 21.32 3.23
CA GLY A 169 -27.50 20.30 4.27
C GLY A 169 -28.97 19.82 4.24
N PRO A 170 -29.23 18.55 4.59
CA PRO A 170 -30.60 18.04 4.62
C PRO A 170 -31.44 18.84 5.64
N PRO A 171 -32.71 19.15 5.33
CA PRO A 171 -33.57 19.92 6.23
C PRO A 171 -33.95 19.08 7.46
N PRO A 172 -34.16 19.70 8.63
CA PRO A 172 -34.82 19.02 9.73
C PRO A 172 -36.31 18.87 9.39
N MET A 173 -36.77 17.63 9.25
CA MET A 173 -38.22 17.33 9.22
C MET A 173 -38.80 17.63 10.61
N TYR A 174 -39.74 18.56 10.65
CA TYR A 174 -40.54 18.95 11.81
C TYR A 174 -41.27 17.77 12.45
N GLY A 175 -41.13 17.63 13.77
CA GLY A 175 -42.08 16.97 14.66
C GLY A 175 -42.70 18.04 15.58
N ALA A 176 -44.03 18.12 15.59
CA ALA A 176 -44.81 19.13 16.27
C ALA A 176 -44.67 19.12 17.79
N ILE A 177 -44.47 20.30 18.40
CA ILE A 177 -44.89 20.63 19.77
C ILE A 177 -45.46 22.06 19.75
N PRO A 178 -46.70 22.31 20.20
CA PRO A 178 -47.30 23.64 20.21
C PRO A 178 -47.03 24.40 21.50
N GLY A 179 -46.64 25.67 21.42
CA GLY A 179 -46.74 26.61 22.54
C GLY A 179 -45.70 27.74 22.54
N MET A 180 -46.18 28.96 22.82
CA MET A 180 -45.44 30.21 23.14
C MET A 180 -45.00 31.04 21.92
N HIS A 181 -45.84 31.95 21.43
CA HIS A 181 -46.00 33.35 21.86
C HIS A 181 -44.76 34.24 21.64
N GLY A 182 -44.80 34.99 20.53
CA GLY A 182 -44.54 36.44 20.45
C GLY A 182 -43.15 36.97 20.78
N MET A 183 -42.44 37.53 19.78
CA MET A 183 -42.42 38.99 19.55
C MET A 183 -41.60 39.36 18.30
N PRO A 184 -41.87 40.54 17.70
CA PRO A 184 -41.53 40.87 16.32
C PRO A 184 -40.27 41.75 16.20
N GLY A 185 -39.53 41.60 15.09
CA GLY A 185 -38.38 42.45 14.77
C GLY A 185 -38.18 42.55 13.26
N SER A 186 -38.37 43.76 12.76
CA SER A 186 -38.60 44.20 11.38
C SER A 186 -37.65 43.71 10.26
N PRO A 187 -38.16 43.69 9.00
CA PRO A 187 -37.43 43.29 7.81
C PRO A 187 -36.76 44.48 7.11
N MET A 188 -35.63 44.25 6.44
CA MET A 188 -35.06 45.15 5.42
C MET A 188 -34.32 44.33 4.34
N PRO A 189 -34.17 44.87 3.11
CA PRO A 189 -34.62 44.17 1.91
C PRO A 189 -33.51 43.96 0.86
N ARG A 190 -33.88 43.22 -0.20
CA ARG A 190 -33.34 43.31 -1.58
C ARG A 190 -31.87 42.89 -1.74
N GLU A 191 -31.41 42.34 -2.86
CA GLU A 191 -31.85 42.46 -4.25
C GLU A 191 -31.24 41.28 -5.03
N HIS A 192 -32.00 40.75 -6.00
CA HIS A 192 -31.45 39.92 -7.05
C HIS A 192 -30.55 40.79 -7.94
N LEU A 193 -29.27 40.47 -8.06
CA LEU A 193 -28.47 40.83 -9.23
C LEU A 193 -27.57 39.65 -9.61
N SER A 194 -27.81 39.13 -10.81
CA SER A 194 -26.86 38.33 -11.58
C SER A 194 -25.81 39.27 -12.16
N GLU A 195 -24.53 39.00 -11.92
CA GLU A 195 -23.35 39.45 -12.69
C GLU A 195 -22.14 38.85 -11.95
N GLY A 196 -21.22 38.12 -12.55
CA GLY A 196 -20.34 38.54 -13.62
C GLY A 196 -18.94 38.05 -13.23
N ASN A 197 -18.42 37.06 -13.95
CA ASN A 197 -17.12 36.44 -13.74
C ASN A 197 -16.00 37.44 -14.08
N SER A 198 -15.46 38.16 -13.09
CA SER A 198 -14.36 39.12 -13.28
C SER A 198 -13.01 38.57 -12.76
N PRO A 199 -11.97 38.44 -13.62
CA PRO A 199 -10.63 37.96 -13.25
C PRO A 199 -9.92 38.82 -12.20
N TYR A 200 -10.39 40.05 -11.95
CA TYR A 200 -9.75 41.04 -11.08
C TYR A 200 -9.94 40.76 -9.57
N VAL A 201 -10.94 39.94 -9.21
CA VAL A 201 -11.22 39.59 -7.82
C VAL A 201 -10.35 38.41 -7.36
N LYS A 202 -10.02 37.46 -8.27
CA LYS A 202 -9.18 36.29 -7.95
C LYS A 202 -7.71 36.64 -7.68
N SER A 203 -7.17 37.70 -8.30
CA SER A 203 -5.78 38.14 -8.06
C SER A 203 -5.59 38.71 -6.65
N ARG A 204 -6.53 39.55 -6.17
CA ARG A 204 -6.48 40.08 -4.79
C ARG A 204 -6.55 38.98 -3.73
N TYR A 205 -7.42 37.97 -3.92
CA TYR A 205 -7.49 36.84 -2.97
C TYR A 205 -6.22 35.96 -3.00
N ARG A 206 -5.52 35.88 -4.14
CA ARG A 206 -4.25 35.13 -4.25
C ARG A 206 -3.10 35.88 -3.58
N GLU A 207 -2.99 37.18 -3.84
CA GLU A 207 -1.98 38.06 -3.23
C GLU A 207 -2.17 38.18 -1.71
N GLU A 208 -3.42 38.25 -1.23
CA GLU A 208 -3.71 38.32 0.19
C GLU A 208 -3.40 37.00 0.90
N ARG A 209 -3.61 35.85 0.23
CA ARG A 209 -3.23 34.53 0.76
C ARG A 209 -1.72 34.35 0.83
N ASP A 210 -0.99 34.77 -0.20
CA ASP A 210 0.46 34.64 -0.26
C ASP A 210 1.13 35.63 0.72
N SER A 211 0.60 36.85 0.84
CA SER A 211 1.00 37.82 1.88
C SER A 211 0.78 37.29 3.30
N ARG A 212 -0.32 36.55 3.54
CA ARG A 212 -0.61 35.96 4.85
C ARG A 212 0.36 34.84 5.19
N ARG A 213 0.72 34.00 4.21
CA ARG A 213 1.74 32.95 4.35
C ARG A 213 3.13 33.52 4.57
N GLU A 214 3.47 34.63 3.93
CA GLU A 214 4.77 35.30 4.09
C GLU A 214 4.91 35.92 5.48
N ARG A 215 3.89 36.63 5.97
CA ARG A 215 3.85 37.14 7.36
C ARG A 215 3.90 36.03 8.42
N GLU A 216 3.39 34.85 8.10
CA GLU A 216 3.46 33.70 8.99
C GLU A 216 4.87 33.10 9.00
N ARG A 217 5.52 32.98 7.84
CA ARG A 217 6.93 32.56 7.73
C ARG A 217 7.88 33.52 8.42
N GLU A 218 7.67 34.83 8.29
CA GLU A 218 8.45 35.84 9.02
C GLU A 218 8.27 35.72 10.53
N ARG A 219 7.03 35.54 11.02
CA ARG A 219 6.79 35.31 12.45
C ARG A 219 7.47 34.07 12.99
N TYR A 220 7.56 33.00 12.19
CA TYR A 220 8.32 31.82 12.56
C TYR A 220 9.84 32.07 12.60
N ARG A 221 10.39 32.77 11.60
CA ARG A 221 11.82 33.14 11.58
C ARG A 221 12.18 34.05 12.76
N GLU A 222 11.36 35.05 13.04
CA GLU A 222 11.57 35.98 14.15
C GLU A 222 11.46 35.27 15.51
N LYS A 223 10.58 34.27 15.63
CA LYS A 223 10.49 33.44 16.84
C LYS A 223 11.74 32.57 17.03
N GLU A 224 12.26 32.00 15.95
CA GLU A 224 13.47 31.18 15.95
C GLU A 224 14.72 32.03 16.28
N GLU A 225 14.78 33.26 15.76
CA GLU A 225 15.83 34.24 16.05
C GLU A 225 15.79 34.69 17.52
N ARG A 226 14.60 35.01 18.06
CA ARG A 226 14.41 35.30 19.50
C ARG A 226 14.75 34.13 20.42
N GLU A 227 14.67 32.89 19.96
CA GLU A 227 15.12 31.72 20.74
C GLU A 227 16.65 31.61 20.72
N ARG A 228 17.28 31.81 19.56
CA ARG A 228 18.75 31.84 19.46
C ARG A 228 19.36 32.97 20.28
N ASP A 229 18.72 34.14 20.31
CA ASP A 229 19.18 35.28 21.12
C ASP A 229 18.99 35.01 22.62
N ARG A 230 17.89 34.36 23.04
CA ARG A 230 17.71 33.93 24.44
C ARG A 230 18.76 32.91 24.86
N ASP A 231 19.14 31.98 24.00
CA ASP A 231 20.19 30.99 24.31
C ASP A 231 21.58 31.61 24.30
N ARG A 232 21.83 32.61 23.43
CA ARG A 232 23.06 33.41 23.44
C ARG A 232 23.16 34.24 24.73
N ASP A 233 22.09 34.89 25.14
CA ASP A 233 22.06 35.67 26.39
C ASP A 233 22.20 34.78 27.63
N ARG A 234 21.67 33.54 27.59
CA ARG A 234 21.89 32.55 28.67
C ARG A 234 23.37 32.18 28.78
N TYR A 235 24.04 31.95 27.64
CA TYR A 235 25.48 31.66 27.58
C TYR A 235 26.36 32.85 28.01
N VAL A 236 25.94 34.09 27.69
CA VAL A 236 26.63 35.32 28.11
C VAL A 236 26.37 35.62 29.59
N SER A 237 25.19 35.30 30.13
CA SER A 237 24.89 35.49 31.56
C SER A 237 25.71 34.57 32.47
N ASP A 238 26.08 33.38 31.99
CA ASP A 238 26.94 32.44 32.72
C ASP A 238 28.42 32.87 32.69
N THR A 239 28.83 33.68 31.71
CA THR A 239 30.19 34.22 31.59
C THR A 239 30.35 35.61 32.22
N VAL A 240 29.29 36.41 32.33
CA VAL A 240 29.30 37.75 32.94
C VAL A 240 28.99 37.71 34.45
N ASN A 241 28.33 36.66 34.96
CA ASN A 241 28.14 36.43 36.40
C ASN A 241 29.28 35.60 37.05
N GLY A 242 30.39 35.40 36.35
CA GLY A 242 31.67 35.00 36.96
C GLY A 242 31.64 33.73 37.82
N ARG A 243 30.88 32.69 37.45
CA ARG A 243 31.05 31.34 38.06
C ARG A 243 32.08 30.52 37.29
N SER A 244 33.32 30.94 37.41
CA SER A 244 34.48 30.06 37.29
C SER A 244 34.58 29.27 38.59
N ILE A 245 34.40 27.96 38.58
CA ILE A 245 34.67 27.13 39.76
C ILE A 245 36.13 26.67 39.70
N GLU A 246 37.00 27.42 40.38
CA GLU A 246 38.02 26.87 41.28
C GLU A 246 38.29 27.84 42.45
N ARG A 247 37.91 27.42 43.68
CA ARG A 247 38.48 27.71 45.03
C ARG A 247 38.64 29.17 45.52
N ASP A 248 38.53 29.54 46.81
CA ASP A 248 38.47 28.84 48.10
C ASP A 248 38.09 29.86 49.22
N SER A 249 37.66 29.34 50.37
CA SER A 249 37.94 29.85 51.74
C SER A 249 36.91 30.67 52.56
N TYR A 250 36.77 30.23 53.82
CA TYR A 250 36.28 30.89 55.05
C TYR A 250 34.84 31.42 55.17
N ARG A 251 34.02 30.75 55.99
CA ARG A 251 33.29 31.45 57.06
C ARG A 251 32.96 30.56 58.26
N ASP A 252 33.21 31.14 59.43
CA ASP A 252 32.67 30.85 60.76
C ASP A 252 33.16 29.61 61.52
N SER A 253 34.17 29.89 62.34
CA SER A 253 34.31 29.34 63.69
C SER A 253 33.06 29.61 64.54
N HIS A 254 32.48 28.51 65.02
CA HIS A 254 31.61 28.32 66.19
C HIS A 254 30.21 27.84 65.83
N ARG A 255 29.98 26.51 65.95
CA ARG A 255 29.18 25.92 67.04
C ARG A 255 29.04 24.40 66.86
N ASP A 256 29.57 23.68 67.85
CA ASP A 256 29.11 22.39 68.38
C ASP A 256 28.98 21.17 67.45
N SER A 257 30.05 20.37 67.48
CA SER A 257 30.06 18.98 67.94
C SER A 257 29.13 17.93 67.31
N HIS A 258 29.80 16.87 66.81
CA HIS A 258 29.33 15.51 66.59
C HIS A 258 28.39 15.26 65.40
N ARG A 259 28.97 14.70 64.32
CA ARG A 259 28.69 13.30 63.94
C ARG A 259 29.66 12.83 62.85
N ASP A 260 30.54 11.96 63.30
CA ASP A 260 31.38 11.06 62.53
C ASP A 260 30.62 10.29 61.43
N ARG A 261 31.35 10.09 60.32
CA ARG A 261 31.43 8.84 59.52
C ARG A 261 30.14 8.30 58.91
N ASP A 262 30.04 8.40 57.58
CA ASP A 262 30.32 7.20 56.78
C ASP A 262 30.67 7.54 55.32
N SER A 263 31.83 7.03 54.93
CA SER A 263 32.47 7.18 53.65
C SER A 263 32.21 5.97 52.74
N LYS A 264 32.12 6.25 51.43
CA LYS A 264 32.52 5.38 50.32
C LYS A 264 31.75 4.07 50.11
N HIS A 265 31.05 3.99 48.98
CA HIS A 265 31.11 2.85 48.03
C HIS A 265 30.47 3.23 46.67
N GLY A 266 31.16 4.06 45.89
CA GLY A 266 30.84 4.23 44.47
C GLY A 266 31.54 3.15 43.65
N LYS A 267 30.94 1.95 43.56
CA LYS A 267 31.40 0.89 42.66
C LYS A 267 31.27 1.37 41.21
N SER A 268 32.38 1.68 40.55
CA SER A 268 32.45 1.72 39.09
C SER A 268 32.35 0.29 38.58
N ASN A 269 31.18 -0.12 38.11
CA ASN A 269 30.99 -1.37 37.39
C ASN A 269 31.71 -1.28 36.05
N GLY A 270 32.90 -1.87 35.96
CA GLY A 270 33.56 -2.15 34.68
C GLY A 270 32.73 -3.20 33.93
N LYS A 271 31.98 -2.78 32.91
CA LYS A 271 31.50 -3.72 31.89
C LYS A 271 32.70 -4.09 31.03
N GLY A 272 33.08 -5.37 31.05
CA GLY A 272 34.06 -5.95 30.14
C GLY A 272 33.71 -5.61 28.69
N ASN A 273 34.74 -5.49 27.85
CA ASN A 273 34.64 -5.04 26.47
C ASN A 273 34.04 -6.17 25.60
N VAL A 274 32.71 -6.29 25.59
CA VAL A 274 32.00 -7.27 24.75
C VAL A 274 32.14 -6.86 23.29
N SER A 275 32.72 -7.72 22.45
CA SER A 275 32.86 -7.45 21.01
C SER A 275 31.53 -7.67 20.28
N VAL A 276 31.25 -6.79 19.32
CA VAL A 276 29.99 -6.75 18.56
C VAL A 276 30.26 -7.15 17.11
N VAL A 277 29.50 -8.12 16.61
CA VAL A 277 29.50 -8.54 15.21
C VAL A 277 28.30 -7.91 14.50
N GLU A 278 28.50 -7.30 13.34
CA GLU A 278 27.41 -6.78 12.51
C GLU A 278 27.17 -7.71 11.30
N ARG A 279 25.91 -8.02 11.00
CA ARG A 279 25.52 -8.76 9.79
C ARG A 279 24.38 -8.03 9.08
N LYS A 280 24.35 -8.13 7.76
CA LYS A 280 23.30 -7.51 6.94
C LYS A 280 22.14 -8.47 6.71
N LEU A 281 20.92 -7.96 6.76
CA LEU A 281 19.69 -8.67 6.42
C LEU A 281 19.09 -8.06 5.15
N PRO A 282 19.32 -8.69 3.98
CA PRO A 282 18.76 -8.20 2.74
C PRO A 282 17.24 -8.41 2.70
N ILE A 283 16.50 -7.36 2.40
CA ILE A 283 15.04 -7.35 2.35
C ILE A 283 14.54 -6.60 1.11
N SER A 284 13.46 -7.08 0.50
CA SER A 284 12.87 -6.39 -0.65
C SER A 284 11.95 -5.24 -0.22
N LEU A 285 11.63 -4.34 -1.15
CA LEU A 285 10.70 -3.25 -0.91
C LEU A 285 9.30 -3.75 -0.56
N GLU A 286 8.83 -4.83 -1.20
CA GLU A 286 7.52 -5.43 -0.95
C GLU A 286 7.44 -6.08 0.44
N GLU A 287 8.54 -6.72 0.89
CA GLU A 287 8.67 -7.27 2.23
C GLU A 287 8.64 -6.14 3.28
N ILE A 288 9.34 -5.03 3.03
CA ILE A 288 9.27 -3.84 3.90
C ILE A 288 7.88 -3.20 3.83
N PHE A 289 7.23 -3.19 2.67
CA PHE A 289 5.92 -2.57 2.47
C PHE A 289 4.85 -3.28 3.31
N LYS A 290 4.80 -4.62 3.25
CA LYS A 290 3.82 -5.43 3.99
C LYS A 290 4.21 -5.61 5.46
N GLY A 291 5.50 -5.56 5.77
CA GLY A 291 6.05 -6.05 7.03
C GLY A 291 6.11 -7.57 7.07
N VAL A 292 7.16 -8.13 7.66
CA VAL A 292 7.41 -9.58 7.68
C VAL A 292 8.20 -9.99 8.92
N GLN A 293 7.96 -11.21 9.39
CA GLN A 293 8.81 -11.89 10.38
C GLN A 293 9.84 -12.74 9.64
N LYS A 294 11.13 -12.42 9.76
CA LYS A 294 12.21 -13.23 9.18
C LYS A 294 12.88 -14.08 10.25
N LYS A 295 13.02 -15.37 9.98
CA LYS A 295 13.81 -16.28 10.80
C LYS A 295 15.22 -16.37 10.24
N LEU A 296 16.22 -16.05 11.03
CA LEU A 296 17.62 -16.10 10.64
C LEU A 296 18.33 -17.18 11.46
N LEU A 297 18.80 -18.22 10.79
CA LEU A 297 19.68 -19.21 11.40
C LEU A 297 21.08 -18.62 11.55
N ILE A 298 21.56 -18.53 12.78
CA ILE A 298 22.93 -18.14 13.09
C ILE A 298 23.69 -19.39 13.54
N LYS A 299 24.95 -19.47 13.13
CA LYS A 299 25.92 -20.45 13.63
C LYS A 299 26.88 -19.68 14.52
N ARG A 300 27.01 -20.12 15.76
CA ARG A 300 27.96 -19.59 16.73
C ARG A 300 28.97 -20.66 17.12
N LYS A 301 30.19 -20.26 17.43
CA LYS A 301 31.19 -21.13 18.03
C LYS A 301 31.07 -21.06 19.56
N ALA A 302 31.07 -22.21 20.22
CA ALA A 302 31.05 -22.35 21.68
C ALA A 302 32.08 -23.40 22.11
N PHE A 303 32.50 -23.38 23.37
CA PHE A 303 33.37 -24.40 23.94
C PHE A 303 32.52 -25.51 24.60
N ASP A 304 32.82 -26.76 24.28
CA ASP A 304 32.26 -27.93 24.96
C ASP A 304 32.98 -28.18 26.30
N ALA A 305 32.45 -29.09 27.13
CA ALA A 305 33.01 -29.46 28.44
C ALA A 305 34.50 -29.88 28.38
N ASP A 306 34.93 -30.43 27.24
CA ASP A 306 36.33 -30.82 26.97
C ASP A 306 37.20 -29.65 26.42
N GLN A 307 36.74 -28.40 26.53
CA GLN A 307 37.35 -27.19 25.93
C GLN A 307 37.52 -27.27 24.40
N LYS A 308 36.74 -28.12 23.74
CA LYS A 308 36.74 -28.24 22.28
C LYS A 308 35.74 -27.27 21.66
N MET A 309 36.13 -26.59 20.58
CA MET A 309 35.24 -25.71 19.83
C MET A 309 34.15 -26.52 19.10
N ILE A 310 32.90 -26.27 19.47
CA ILE A 310 31.70 -26.79 18.80
C ILE A 310 30.97 -25.65 18.10
N THR A 311 30.22 -25.98 17.05
CA THR A 311 29.32 -25.02 16.38
C THR A 311 27.89 -25.31 16.81
N GLU A 312 27.24 -24.31 17.40
CA GLU A 312 25.85 -24.36 17.80
C GLU A 312 25.01 -23.53 16.84
N GLU A 313 23.84 -24.04 16.46
CA GLU A 313 22.90 -23.33 15.62
C GLU A 313 21.77 -22.74 16.47
N LYS A 314 21.46 -21.45 16.24
CA LYS A 314 20.38 -20.74 16.93
C LYS A 314 19.54 -19.99 15.92
N ILE A 315 18.22 -20.03 16.06
CA ILE A 315 17.30 -19.28 15.20
C ILE A 315 16.96 -17.95 15.90
N LEU A 316 17.11 -16.85 15.16
CA LEU A 316 16.68 -15.51 15.59
C LEU A 316 15.44 -15.10 14.81
N ASP A 317 14.41 -14.63 15.52
CA ASP A 317 13.21 -14.07 14.92
C ASP A 317 13.33 -12.54 14.84
N ILE A 318 13.24 -12.02 13.61
CA ILE A 318 13.41 -10.60 13.30
C ILE A 318 12.10 -10.04 12.77
N ALA A 319 11.48 -9.17 13.57
CA ALA A 319 10.23 -8.49 13.22
C ALA A 319 10.50 -7.22 12.39
N VAL A 320 10.42 -7.32 11.07
CA VAL A 320 10.54 -6.15 10.19
C VAL A 320 9.16 -5.53 10.01
N ARG A 321 8.96 -4.37 10.62
CA ARG A 321 7.71 -3.62 10.54
C ARG A 321 7.53 -2.94 9.19
N ALA A 322 6.27 -2.77 8.80
CA ALA A 322 5.92 -2.03 7.59
C ALA A 322 6.56 -0.64 7.58
N GLY A 323 7.19 -0.26 6.45
CA GLY A 323 7.80 1.06 6.30
C GLY A 323 9.16 1.25 7.00
N MET A 324 9.73 0.21 7.61
CA MET A 324 11.04 0.32 8.27
C MET A 324 12.13 0.84 7.32
N LYS A 325 12.99 1.74 7.81
CA LYS A 325 14.07 2.33 7.02
C LYS A 325 15.27 1.39 6.94
N ALA A 326 15.95 1.38 5.78
CA ALA A 326 17.25 0.73 5.65
C ALA A 326 18.24 1.25 6.70
N GLY A 327 19.14 0.39 7.16
CA GLY A 327 20.09 0.69 8.24
C GLY A 327 19.55 0.46 9.65
N SER A 328 18.25 0.14 9.82
CA SER A 328 17.68 -0.22 11.13
C SER A 328 18.41 -1.43 11.73
N LYS A 329 18.81 -1.34 13.01
CA LYS A 329 19.60 -2.37 13.70
C LYS A 329 18.75 -3.17 14.69
N PHE A 330 18.79 -4.49 14.58
CA PHE A 330 18.27 -5.43 15.57
C PHE A 330 19.43 -5.95 16.41
N LYS A 331 19.39 -5.69 17.73
CA LYS A 331 20.49 -6.03 18.63
C LYS A 331 20.16 -7.31 19.40
N PHE A 332 21.06 -8.28 19.33
CA PHE A 332 20.96 -9.54 20.04
C PHE A 332 22.19 -9.72 20.93
N THR A 333 21.98 -9.74 22.24
CA THR A 333 23.07 -9.82 23.21
C THR A 333 23.51 -11.25 23.46
N GLY A 334 24.81 -11.52 23.46
CA GLY A 334 25.37 -12.85 23.77
C GLY A 334 24.92 -13.97 22.84
N VAL A 335 24.66 -13.66 21.57
CA VAL A 335 24.27 -14.67 20.56
C VAL A 335 25.36 -14.95 19.53
N GLY A 336 26.46 -14.18 19.54
CA GLY A 336 27.61 -14.40 18.69
C GLY A 336 28.54 -15.49 19.24
N ASP A 337 29.77 -15.51 18.73
CA ASP A 337 30.77 -16.51 19.14
C ASP A 337 31.19 -16.32 20.59
N GLU A 338 31.49 -17.42 21.26
CA GLU A 338 32.14 -17.42 22.57
C GLU A 338 33.61 -17.05 22.41
N VAL A 339 34.06 -16.10 23.23
CA VAL A 339 35.44 -15.60 23.27
C VAL A 339 36.20 -16.33 24.37
N SER A 340 37.51 -16.52 24.20
CA SER A 340 38.39 -17.25 25.13
C SER A 340 38.39 -16.72 26.58
N ASP A 341 37.85 -15.52 26.83
CA ASP A 341 37.69 -14.90 28.15
C ASP A 341 36.34 -15.28 28.83
N GLY A 342 35.60 -16.24 28.28
CA GLY A 342 34.32 -16.72 28.81
C GLY A 342 33.11 -15.82 28.52
N GLY A 343 33.29 -14.77 27.72
CA GLY A 343 32.22 -13.87 27.26
C GLY A 343 31.67 -14.25 25.89
N MET A 344 30.38 -14.02 25.64
CA MET A 344 29.77 -14.18 24.32
C MET A 344 29.71 -12.83 23.58
N GLN A 345 29.88 -12.86 22.26
CA GLN A 345 29.74 -11.67 21.43
C GLN A 345 28.27 -11.25 21.25
N ASP A 346 28.06 -9.95 21.04
CA ASP A 346 26.78 -9.41 20.62
C ASP A 346 26.65 -9.45 19.09
N LEU A 347 25.45 -9.65 18.58
CA LEU A 347 25.15 -9.65 17.16
C LEU A 347 24.17 -8.53 16.83
N HIS A 348 24.57 -7.62 15.95
CA HIS A 348 23.69 -6.60 15.38
C HIS A 348 23.32 -6.99 13.95
N ILE A 349 22.04 -7.21 13.70
CA ILE A 349 21.52 -7.41 12.34
C ILE A 349 21.06 -6.07 11.78
N ILE A 350 21.61 -5.66 10.65
CA ILE A 350 21.32 -4.38 9.99
C ILE A 350 20.44 -4.65 8.77
N LEU A 351 19.28 -4.03 8.71
CA LEU A 351 18.38 -4.13 7.57
C LEU A 351 19.02 -3.48 6.33
N GLU A 352 19.14 -4.23 5.23
CA GLU A 352 19.66 -3.76 3.95
C GLU A 352 18.60 -3.91 2.88
N GLU A 353 18.23 -2.81 2.23
CA GLU A 353 17.24 -2.82 1.16
C GLU A 353 17.86 -3.37 -0.12
N LYS A 354 17.19 -4.35 -0.74
CA LYS A 354 17.59 -4.89 -2.04
C LYS A 354 17.25 -3.88 -3.14
N PRO A 355 18.12 -3.70 -4.15
CA PRO A 355 17.77 -2.97 -5.36
C PRO A 355 16.47 -3.52 -5.97
N HIS A 356 15.59 -2.62 -6.41
CA HIS A 356 14.31 -2.98 -7.01
C HIS A 356 14.26 -2.53 -8.47
N GLU A 357 13.64 -3.32 -9.34
CA GLU A 357 13.67 -3.11 -10.79
C GLU A 357 12.96 -1.82 -11.25
N LYS A 358 11.83 -1.49 -10.61
CA LYS A 358 10.96 -0.38 -11.03
C LYS A 358 10.97 0.82 -10.10
N PHE A 359 11.51 0.66 -8.90
CA PHE A 359 11.33 1.64 -7.82
C PHE A 359 12.65 1.94 -7.16
N THR A 360 12.86 3.21 -6.85
CA THR A 360 13.88 3.67 -5.93
C THR A 360 13.18 4.33 -4.77
N ARG A 361 13.46 3.89 -3.55
CA ARG A 361 12.87 4.48 -2.35
C ARG A 361 13.65 5.72 -1.94
N ASP A 362 12.92 6.80 -1.64
CA ASP A 362 13.46 8.00 -1.03
C ASP A 362 12.64 8.35 0.22
N GLY A 363 13.19 8.03 1.39
CA GLY A 363 12.46 8.13 2.65
C GLY A 363 11.21 7.24 2.67
N ASP A 364 10.04 7.86 2.62
CA ASP A 364 8.75 7.16 2.58
C ASP A 364 8.13 7.19 1.16
N ASP A 365 8.75 7.91 0.22
CA ASP A 365 8.29 8.02 -1.16
C ASP A 365 8.93 6.93 -2.03
N LEU A 366 8.21 6.53 -3.09
CA LEU A 366 8.71 5.64 -4.13
C LEU A 366 8.85 6.42 -5.42
N ILE A 367 10.02 6.33 -6.06
CA ILE A 367 10.33 6.98 -7.32
C ILE A 367 10.39 5.91 -8.40
N THR A 368 9.71 6.13 -9.52
CA THR A 368 9.81 5.30 -10.72
C THR A 368 10.04 6.18 -11.94
N THR A 369 10.64 5.61 -12.99
CA THR A 369 10.90 6.31 -14.24
C THR A 369 10.26 5.55 -15.38
N ILE A 370 9.46 6.25 -16.18
CA ILE A 370 8.88 5.71 -17.41
C ILE A 370 9.68 6.22 -18.61
N ASP A 371 9.88 5.33 -19.58
CA ASP A 371 10.51 5.69 -20.85
C ASP A 371 9.43 6.13 -21.84
N ILE A 372 9.60 7.32 -22.44
CA ILE A 372 8.78 7.78 -23.56
C ILE A 372 9.67 8.18 -24.73
N THR A 373 9.17 8.08 -25.95
CA THR A 373 9.89 8.53 -27.15
C THR A 373 9.86 10.06 -27.29
N LEU A 374 10.79 10.62 -28.05
CA LEU A 374 10.77 12.06 -28.38
C LEU A 374 9.44 12.48 -29.05
N LYS A 375 8.86 11.63 -29.91
CA LYS A 375 7.56 11.90 -30.54
C LYS A 375 6.48 12.06 -29.48
N GLU A 376 6.34 11.07 -28.61
CA GLU A 376 5.38 11.07 -27.49
C GLU A 376 5.60 12.26 -26.55
N ALA A 377 6.85 12.60 -26.25
CA ALA A 377 7.17 13.75 -25.43
C ALA A 377 6.67 15.06 -26.07
N LEU A 378 6.72 15.21 -27.40
CA LEU A 378 6.30 16.43 -28.09
C LEU A 378 4.79 16.48 -28.37
N THR A 379 4.17 15.36 -28.71
CA THR A 379 2.77 15.30 -29.15
C THR A 379 1.78 14.91 -28.06
N GLY A 380 2.28 14.52 -26.89
CA GLY A 380 1.49 13.97 -25.81
C GLY A 380 1.51 12.43 -25.78
N TRP A 381 1.30 11.89 -24.59
CA TRP A 381 1.43 10.46 -24.29
C TRP A 381 0.53 10.04 -23.15
N SER A 382 0.24 8.74 -23.08
CA SER A 382 -0.50 8.09 -22.01
C SER A 382 0.11 6.73 -21.74
N SER A 383 0.36 6.42 -20.47
CA SER A 383 0.95 5.18 -20.01
C SER A 383 0.34 4.78 -18.66
N HIS A 384 0.76 3.63 -18.15
CA HIS A 384 0.31 3.10 -16.88
C HIS A 384 1.51 2.61 -16.07
N VAL A 385 1.54 2.96 -14.79
CA VAL A 385 2.56 2.50 -13.84
C VAL A 385 1.89 1.56 -12.85
N VAL A 386 2.44 0.36 -12.67
CA VAL A 386 1.99 -0.55 -11.62
C VAL A 386 2.65 -0.14 -10.31
N ASN A 387 1.87 0.21 -9.30
CA ASN A 387 2.38 0.60 -7.97
C ASN A 387 2.94 -0.63 -7.20
N ILE A 388 3.48 -0.42 -6.00
CA ILE A 388 4.04 -1.50 -5.17
C ILE A 388 3.01 -2.55 -4.70
N GLU A 389 1.73 -2.23 -4.77
CA GLU A 389 0.62 -3.14 -4.42
C GLU A 389 0.13 -3.96 -5.62
N GLY A 390 0.54 -3.61 -6.85
CA GLY A 390 0.08 -4.24 -8.08
C GLY A 390 -1.06 -3.51 -8.80
N TYR A 391 -1.50 -2.35 -8.31
CA TYR A 391 -2.53 -1.54 -8.96
C TYR A 391 -1.98 -0.69 -10.09
N SER A 392 -2.73 -0.59 -11.19
CA SER A 392 -2.40 0.24 -12.34
C SER A 392 -2.77 1.70 -12.09
N VAL A 393 -1.78 2.58 -12.16
CA VAL A 393 -1.92 4.04 -12.01
C VAL A 393 -1.76 4.67 -13.40
N PRO A 394 -2.82 5.25 -13.99
CA PRO A 394 -2.71 5.92 -15.28
C PRO A 394 -1.90 7.21 -15.15
N VAL A 395 -1.00 7.44 -16.10
CA VAL A 395 -0.15 8.63 -16.16
C VAL A 395 -0.16 9.15 -17.59
N SER A 396 -0.48 10.42 -17.78
CA SER A 396 -0.52 11.02 -19.11
C SER A 396 -0.11 12.48 -19.08
N HIS A 397 0.34 12.97 -20.23
CA HIS A 397 0.56 14.39 -20.46
C HIS A 397 0.17 14.74 -21.90
N ALA A 398 -0.59 15.81 -22.07
CA ALA A 398 -1.23 16.13 -23.34
C ALA A 398 -0.33 16.85 -24.35
N GLY A 399 0.88 17.29 -23.95
CA GLY A 399 1.73 18.12 -24.80
C GLY A 399 3.22 17.98 -24.49
N PRO A 400 4.02 18.99 -24.87
CA PRO A 400 5.47 18.98 -24.70
C PRO A 400 5.88 18.67 -23.25
N THR A 401 6.50 17.52 -23.07
CA THR A 401 6.95 17.01 -21.77
C THR A 401 8.42 17.36 -21.57
N SER A 402 8.72 18.07 -20.48
CA SER A 402 10.10 18.41 -20.11
C SER A 402 10.91 17.15 -19.75
N PRO A 403 12.23 17.10 -20.00
CA PRO A 403 13.09 16.03 -19.49
C PRO A 403 13.08 15.89 -17.97
N ASN A 404 12.77 16.98 -17.25
CA ASN A 404 12.65 16.99 -15.79
C ASN A 404 11.20 16.91 -15.33
N TRP A 405 10.29 16.52 -16.22
CA TRP A 405 8.89 16.38 -15.89
C TRP A 405 8.73 15.29 -14.83
N THR A 406 7.94 15.63 -13.80
CA THR A 406 7.59 14.71 -12.74
C THR A 406 6.12 14.91 -12.40
N THR A 407 5.48 13.83 -11.96
CA THR A 407 4.16 13.89 -11.35
C THR A 407 4.16 13.06 -10.08
N THR A 408 3.22 13.36 -9.19
CA THR A 408 3.14 12.74 -7.87
C THR A 408 1.74 12.20 -7.65
N PHE A 409 1.67 10.95 -7.21
CA PHE A 409 0.46 10.27 -6.81
C PHE A 409 0.47 10.12 -5.29
N PRO A 410 -0.36 10.89 -4.57
CA PRO A 410 -0.42 10.84 -3.11
C PRO A 410 -0.79 9.45 -2.59
N ASP A 411 -0.25 9.09 -1.42
CA ASP A 411 -0.55 7.86 -0.69
C ASP A 411 -0.25 6.54 -1.44
N GLN A 412 0.53 6.60 -2.52
CA GLN A 412 0.94 5.45 -3.33
C GLN A 412 2.39 4.98 -3.04
N GLY A 413 3.07 5.58 -2.05
CA GLY A 413 4.44 5.25 -1.63
C GLY A 413 4.50 4.21 -0.51
N MET A 414 5.59 4.25 0.27
CA MET A 414 5.83 3.36 1.42
C MET A 414 4.99 3.77 2.65
N PRO A 415 4.62 2.82 3.52
CA PRO A 415 3.98 3.13 4.79
C PRO A 415 4.90 3.95 5.69
N LYS A 416 4.35 4.93 6.41
CA LYS A 416 5.10 5.70 7.41
C LYS A 416 5.11 4.94 8.73
N ALA A 417 6.29 4.73 9.32
CA ALA A 417 6.43 3.93 10.54
C ALA A 417 5.68 4.47 11.78
N LYS A 418 5.29 5.76 11.79
CA LYS A 418 4.66 6.43 12.94
C LYS A 418 3.18 6.81 12.73
N SER A 419 2.65 6.65 11.52
CA SER A 419 1.25 6.98 11.22
C SER A 419 0.63 5.90 10.33
N LYS A 420 -0.68 6.00 10.09
CA LYS A 420 -1.36 5.13 9.13
C LYS A 420 -1.23 5.62 7.68
N ASP A 421 -0.57 6.75 7.48
CA ASP A 421 -0.44 7.38 6.17
C ASP A 421 0.71 6.75 5.38
N ARG A 422 0.75 7.09 4.09
CA ARG A 422 1.80 6.64 3.18
C ARG A 422 2.58 7.83 2.66
N GLY A 423 3.76 7.54 2.12
CA GLY A 423 4.42 8.47 1.21
C GLY A 423 3.76 8.44 -0.16
N ASN A 424 4.41 9.10 -1.12
CA ASN A 424 3.90 9.29 -2.46
C ASN A 424 4.59 8.37 -3.47
N LEU A 425 3.93 8.11 -4.58
CA LEU A 425 4.58 7.59 -5.78
C LEU A 425 4.93 8.77 -6.70
N ILE A 426 6.21 8.96 -6.97
CA ILE A 426 6.74 9.99 -7.85
C ILE A 426 7.12 9.32 -9.17
N VAL A 427 6.47 9.74 -10.25
CA VAL A 427 6.76 9.24 -11.61
C VAL A 427 7.58 10.29 -12.34
N LYS A 428 8.77 9.90 -12.79
CA LYS A 428 9.65 10.68 -13.65
C LYS A 428 9.59 10.16 -15.07
N VAL A 429 9.95 11.01 -16.02
CA VAL A 429 10.03 10.63 -17.43
C VAL A 429 11.49 10.60 -17.87
N ASN A 430 11.84 9.58 -18.66
CA ASN A 430 13.07 9.51 -19.43
C ASN A 430 12.73 9.56 -20.93
N ILE A 431 13.21 10.60 -21.61
CA ILE A 431 12.91 10.82 -23.03
C ILE A 431 13.97 10.10 -23.88
N LYS A 432 13.54 9.07 -24.62
CA LYS A 432 14.38 8.35 -25.57
C LYS A 432 14.39 9.05 -26.92
N PHE A 433 15.57 9.57 -27.27
CA PHE A 433 15.83 10.13 -28.59
C PHE A 433 16.03 9.02 -29.61
N PRO A 434 15.56 9.21 -30.86
CA PRO A 434 15.89 8.30 -31.95
C PRO A 434 17.40 8.31 -32.21
N THR A 435 17.98 7.15 -32.51
CA THR A 435 19.42 7.00 -32.77
C THR A 435 19.84 7.59 -34.11
N SER A 436 18.92 7.65 -35.08
CA SER A 436 19.13 8.25 -36.40
C SER A 436 17.84 8.80 -36.97
N LEU A 437 17.97 9.67 -37.97
CA LEU A 437 16.87 10.29 -38.71
C LEU A 437 17.17 10.23 -40.20
N SER A 438 16.16 9.91 -41.01
CA SER A 438 16.24 9.99 -42.48
C SER A 438 16.39 11.43 -42.97
N ALA A 439 16.82 11.62 -44.22
CA ALA A 439 16.96 12.96 -44.81
C ALA A 439 15.62 13.72 -44.78
N GLU A 440 14.53 13.05 -45.19
CA GLU A 440 13.17 13.61 -45.18
C GLU A 440 12.71 13.96 -43.76
N GLN A 441 12.98 13.11 -42.76
CA GLN A 441 12.63 13.38 -41.36
C GLN A 441 13.37 14.61 -40.82
N ARG A 442 14.65 14.77 -41.17
CA ARG A 442 15.45 15.94 -40.75
C ARG A 442 14.93 17.22 -41.38
N GLU A 443 14.54 17.19 -42.65
CA GLU A 443 13.99 18.36 -43.35
C GLU A 443 12.67 18.80 -42.72
N LYS A 444 11.74 17.86 -42.50
CA LYS A 444 10.47 18.14 -41.80
C LYS A 444 10.68 18.70 -40.40
N LEU A 445 11.63 18.17 -39.64
CA LEU A 445 11.93 18.67 -38.29
C LEU A 445 12.51 20.08 -38.30
N LYS A 446 13.34 20.44 -39.30
CA LYS A 446 13.87 21.81 -39.46
C LYS A 446 12.81 22.85 -39.85
N GLU A 447 11.73 22.42 -40.48
CA GLU A 447 10.61 23.30 -40.82
C GLU A 447 9.71 23.56 -39.59
N ILE A 448 9.58 22.56 -38.71
CA ILE A 448 8.70 22.59 -37.53
C ILE A 448 9.37 23.25 -36.31
N LEU A 449 10.65 22.99 -36.07
CA LEU A 449 11.44 23.45 -34.91
C LEU A 449 12.34 24.63 -35.29
#